data_AF-A0A162KS20-F1
#
_entry.id   AF-A0A162KS20-F1
#
_cell.length_a   1.000
_cell.length_b   1.000
_cell.length_c   1.000
_cell.angle_alpha   90.00
_cell.angle_beta   90.00
_cell.angle_gamma   90.00
#
_symmetry.space_group_name_H-M   'P 1'
#
loop_
_entity.id
_entity.type
_entity.pdbx_description
1 polymer ?
#
loop_
_entity_poly.entity_id
_entity_poly.type
_entity_poly.pdbx_seq_one_letter_code
_entity_poly.pdbx_strand_id
1 'polypeptide(L)'
;MCAESNDYAAILMRETDAESPFWGFAPLYWNTDLGNVLVTCEDDSDLDIHDVEAMCRFAKYKVQPMFENALGSGTIQQTKQEVLDFINKTNFMSFKDESLMKKPKEGRNDE
;
A
#
# COMPACT_ATOMS: atom_id res chain seq x y z
N MET A 1 24.25 11.81 -3.10
CA MET A 1 22.78 11.66 -2.95
C MET A 1 22.54 10.24 -2.52
N CYS A 2 22.24 10.01 -1.23
CA CYS A 2 21.68 8.73 -0.81
C CYS A 2 20.32 8.61 -1.47
N ALA A 3 19.97 7.44 -2.02
CA ALA A 3 18.64 7.21 -2.53
C ALA A 3 17.63 7.53 -1.42
N GLU A 4 16.61 8.32 -1.73
CA GLU A 4 15.48 8.50 -0.82
C GLU A 4 14.93 7.10 -0.51
N SER A 5 14.81 6.76 0.79
CA SER A 5 14.34 5.45 1.22
C SER A 5 12.97 5.16 0.60
N ASN A 6 12.80 3.97 0.02
CA ASN A 6 11.56 3.56 -0.61
C ASN A 6 10.52 3.15 0.44
N ASP A 7 9.82 4.16 0.98
CA ASP A 7 8.80 3.98 2.00
C ASP A 7 7.63 3.10 1.56
N TYR A 8 7.29 3.09 0.26
CA TYR A 8 6.21 2.27 -0.26
C TYR A 8 6.48 0.79 -0.09
N ALA A 9 7.72 0.37 -0.36
CA ALA A 9 8.13 -1.01 -0.20
C ALA A 9 8.13 -1.44 1.27
N ALA A 10 8.52 -0.56 2.21
CA ALA A 10 8.38 -0.83 3.64
C ALA A 10 6.90 -1.03 4.03
N ILE A 11 6.01 -0.17 3.55
CA ILE A 11 4.56 -0.27 3.84
C ILE A 11 3.97 -1.58 3.26
N LEU A 12 4.38 -1.98 2.06
CA LEU A 12 3.92 -3.22 1.42
C LEU A 12 4.38 -4.47 2.17
N MET A 13 5.54 -4.43 2.83
CA MET A 13 6.12 -5.57 3.56
C MET A 13 5.72 -5.63 5.03
N ARG A 14 4.62 -4.96 5.43
CA ARG A 14 4.13 -5.05 6.81
C ARG A 14 3.72 -6.48 7.16
N GLU A 15 4.06 -6.89 8.37
CA GLU A 15 3.64 -8.17 8.93
C GLU A 15 2.11 -8.23 9.01
N THR A 16 1.55 -9.28 8.38
CA THR A 16 0.10 -9.51 8.30
C THR A 16 -0.39 -10.72 9.12
N ASP A 17 0.47 -11.36 9.90
CA ASP A 17 0.03 -12.33 10.90
C ASP A 17 -0.45 -11.61 12.17
N ALA A 18 -1.75 -11.74 12.49
CA ALA A 18 -2.35 -11.12 13.66
C ALA A 18 -1.78 -11.63 15.00
N GLU A 19 -1.20 -12.83 15.02
CA GLU A 19 -0.57 -13.42 16.21
C GLU A 19 0.90 -13.01 16.36
N SER A 20 1.50 -12.44 15.30
CA SER A 20 2.89 -11.99 15.34
C SER A 20 3.08 -10.80 16.29
N PRO A 21 4.13 -10.80 17.13
CA PRO A 21 4.48 -9.64 17.95
C PRO A 21 4.95 -8.44 17.11
N PHE A 22 5.24 -8.65 15.82
CA PHE A 22 5.65 -7.61 14.88
C PHE A 22 4.52 -7.16 13.94
N TRP A 23 3.28 -7.59 14.19
CA TRP A 23 2.10 -7.21 13.40
C TRP A 23 2.06 -5.71 13.08
N GLY A 24 1.88 -5.39 11.80
CA GLY A 24 1.76 -4.02 11.30
C GLY A 24 3.07 -3.26 11.13
N PHE A 25 4.20 -3.88 11.46
CA PHE A 25 5.53 -3.34 11.19
C PHE A 25 6.16 -4.05 10.00
N ALA A 26 6.95 -3.31 9.22
CA ALA A 26 7.86 -3.89 8.25
C ALA A 26 9.05 -4.55 8.99
N PRO A 27 9.71 -5.56 8.41
CA PRO A 27 10.99 -6.03 8.93
C PRO A 27 11.97 -4.85 9.10
N LEU A 28 12.77 -4.84 10.17
CA LEU A 28 13.65 -3.71 10.50
C LEU A 28 14.60 -3.34 9.35
N TYR A 29 15.09 -4.34 8.61
CA TYR A 29 15.97 -4.14 7.46
C TYR A 29 15.26 -3.58 6.21
N TRP A 30 13.93 -3.49 6.23
CA TRP A 30 13.12 -2.78 5.23
C TRP A 30 12.72 -1.37 5.66
N ASN A 31 13.02 -0.97 6.89
CA ASN A 31 12.56 0.30 7.46
C ASN A 31 13.59 1.46 7.29
N THR A 32 14.77 1.19 6.75
CA THR A 32 15.84 2.19 6.53
C THR A 32 16.61 1.90 5.25
N ASP A 33 16.98 2.94 4.51
CA ASP A 33 17.86 2.89 3.33
C ASP A 33 17.39 1.92 2.23
N LEU A 34 16.08 1.76 2.07
CA LEU A 34 15.56 0.84 1.06
C LEU A 34 15.69 1.44 -0.35
N GLY A 35 16.39 0.73 -1.23
CA GLY A 35 16.56 1.13 -2.62
C GLY A 35 15.43 0.66 -3.54
N ASN A 36 15.80 0.28 -4.76
CA ASN A 36 14.87 -0.26 -5.74
C ASN A 36 14.43 -1.68 -5.33
N VAL A 37 13.17 -2.01 -5.59
CA VAL A 37 12.61 -3.35 -5.36
C VAL A 37 12.14 -3.97 -6.68
N LEU A 38 12.25 -5.29 -6.78
CA LEU A 38 11.65 -6.08 -7.84
C LEU A 38 10.30 -6.60 -7.34
N VAL A 39 9.25 -6.40 -8.13
CA VAL A 39 7.91 -6.92 -7.85
C VAL A 39 7.57 -7.94 -8.92
N THR A 40 7.15 -9.13 -8.50
CA THR A 40 6.75 -10.23 -9.36
C THR A 40 5.40 -10.77 -8.89
N CYS A 41 4.54 -11.18 -9.82
CA CYS A 41 3.38 -12.00 -9.48
C CYS A 41 3.81 -13.44 -9.20
N GLU A 42 3.14 -14.13 -8.27
CA GLU A 42 3.44 -15.54 -7.94
C GLU A 42 3.17 -16.48 -9.12
N ASP A 43 2.19 -16.15 -9.96
CA ASP A 43 1.81 -16.92 -11.16
C ASP A 43 2.64 -16.53 -12.41
N ASP A 44 3.75 -15.81 -12.22
CA ASP A 44 4.62 -15.27 -13.27
C ASP A 44 3.90 -14.40 -14.31
N SER A 45 2.70 -13.89 -13.99
CA SER A 45 1.98 -12.97 -14.87
C SER A 45 2.64 -11.59 -14.93
N ASP A 46 2.53 -10.95 -16.09
CA ASP A 46 3.02 -9.57 -16.27
C ASP A 46 2.22 -8.60 -15.40
N LEU A 47 2.93 -7.86 -14.55
CA LEU A 47 2.38 -6.79 -13.73
C LEU A 47 2.41 -5.46 -14.49
N ASP A 48 1.24 -4.83 -14.65
CA ASP A 48 1.17 -3.45 -15.13
C ASP A 48 1.76 -2.50 -14.07
N ILE A 49 2.65 -1.60 -14.50
CA ILE A 49 3.28 -0.60 -13.63
C ILE A 49 2.24 0.30 -12.94
N HIS A 50 1.12 0.59 -13.60
CA HIS A 50 0.03 1.36 -13.02
C HIS A 50 -0.71 0.61 -11.91
N ASP A 51 -0.73 -0.72 -11.99
CA ASP A 51 -1.31 -1.57 -10.97
C ASP A 51 -0.42 -1.59 -9.72
N VAL A 52 0.90 -1.70 -9.92
CA VAL A 52 1.87 -1.58 -8.83
C VAL A 52 1.81 -0.20 -8.17
N GLU A 53 1.74 0.89 -8.95
CA GLU A 53 1.56 2.24 -8.41
C GLU A 53 0.27 2.36 -7.59
N ALA A 54 -0.84 1.81 -8.11
CA ALA A 54 -2.11 1.79 -7.40
C ALA A 54 -2.01 0.99 -6.09
N MET A 55 -1.32 -0.16 -6.06
CA MET A 55 -1.10 -0.95 -4.85
C MET A 55 -0.31 -0.16 -3.80
N CYS A 56 0.79 0.48 -4.20
CA CYS A 56 1.58 1.35 -3.32
C CYS A 56 0.72 2.45 -2.68
N ARG A 57 -0.13 3.11 -3.48
CA ARG A 57 -1.04 4.16 -3.01
C ARG A 57 -2.14 3.60 -2.11
N PHE A 58 -2.72 2.45 -2.45
CA PHE A 58 -3.72 1.79 -1.63
C PHE A 58 -3.15 1.44 -0.24
N ALA A 59 -1.96 0.86 -0.22
CA ALA A 59 -1.26 0.51 1.01
C ALA A 59 -0.98 1.76 1.87
N LYS A 60 -0.46 2.83 1.26
CA LYS A 60 -0.13 4.08 1.98
C LYS A 60 -1.35 4.86 2.48
N TYR A 61 -2.39 5.00 1.66
CA TYR A 61 -3.49 5.93 1.95
C TYR A 61 -4.73 5.28 2.56
N LYS A 62 -4.88 3.95 2.44
CA LYS A 62 -6.02 3.22 3.01
C LYS A 62 -5.57 2.27 4.11
N VAL A 63 -4.58 1.41 3.82
CA VAL A 63 -4.21 0.32 4.73
C VAL A 63 -3.36 0.81 5.90
N GLN A 64 -2.36 1.66 5.66
CA GLN A 64 -1.50 2.19 6.72
C GLN A 64 -2.28 2.89 7.85
N PRO A 65 -3.23 3.80 7.58
CA PRO A 65 -4.06 4.39 8.64
C PRO A 65 -4.83 3.36 9.45
N MET A 66 -5.29 2.27 8.81
CA MET A 66 -5.99 1.20 9.51
C MET A 66 -5.08 0.40 10.45
N PHE A 67 -3.83 0.16 10.05
CA PHE A 67 -2.82 -0.39 10.95
C PHE A 67 -2.54 0.54 12.14
N GLU A 68 -2.42 1.86 11.89
CA GLU A 68 -2.22 2.85 12.96
C GLU A 68 -3.40 2.87 13.95
N ASN A 69 -4.62 2.80 13.45
CA ASN A 69 -5.83 2.66 14.28
C ASN A 69 -5.82 1.36 15.11
N ALA A 70 -5.44 0.23 14.50
CA ALA A 70 -5.37 -1.05 15.19
C ALA A 70 -4.23 -1.15 16.24
N LEU A 71 -3.14 -0.40 16.04
CA LEU A 71 -2.06 -0.25 17.01
C LEU A 71 -2.37 0.79 18.10
N GLY A 72 -3.50 1.50 18.00
CA GLY A 72 -3.90 2.53 18.96
C GLY A 72 -3.17 3.87 18.79
N SER A 73 -2.43 4.06 17.69
CA SER A 73 -1.77 5.34 17.35
C SER A 73 -2.63 6.23 16.44
N GLY A 74 -3.74 5.71 15.91
CA GLY A 74 -4.64 6.40 14.99
C GLY A 74 -5.77 7.19 15.67
N THR A 75 -6.72 7.67 14.86
CA THR A 75 -7.83 8.54 15.31
C THR A 75 -9.11 7.79 15.67
N ILE A 76 -9.24 6.54 15.22
CA ILE A 76 -10.36 5.66 15.53
C ILE A 76 -9.83 4.30 16.02
N GLN A 77 -10.68 3.55 16.71
CA GLN A 77 -10.34 2.19 17.12
C GLN A 77 -10.74 1.20 16.02
N GLN A 78 -9.80 0.34 15.62
CA GLN A 78 -10.03 -0.78 14.72
C GLN A 78 -9.38 -2.05 15.29
N THR A 79 -9.92 -3.20 14.94
CA THR A 79 -9.36 -4.51 15.29
C THR A 79 -8.39 -4.97 14.20
N LYS A 80 -7.46 -5.88 14.53
CA LYS A 80 -6.57 -6.50 13.53
C LYS A 80 -7.37 -7.19 12.41
N GLN A 81 -8.48 -7.85 12.79
CA GLN A 81 -9.35 -8.54 11.84
C GLN A 81 -9.99 -7.59 10.83
N GLU A 82 -10.46 -6.41 11.27
CA GLU A 82 -11.02 -5.41 10.34
C GLU A 82 -9.97 -4.90 9.35
N VAL A 83 -8.69 -4.80 9.74
CA VAL A 83 -7.60 -4.48 8.80
C VAL A 83 -7.43 -5.60 7.77
N LEU A 84 -7.36 -6.85 8.23
CA LEU A 84 -7.19 -8.02 7.37
C LEU A 84 -8.35 -8.20 6.39
N ASP A 85 -9.59 -8.08 6.87
CA ASP A 85 -10.79 -8.18 6.04
C ASP A 85 -10.82 -7.08 4.97
N PHE A 86 -10.23 -5.92 5.25
CA PHE A 86 -10.14 -4.83 4.28
C PHE A 86 -9.09 -5.06 3.19
N ILE A 87 -8.01 -5.79 3.48
CA ILE A 87 -6.94 -6.11 2.53
C ILE A 87 -7.42 -7.24 1.61
N ASN A 88 -8.16 -6.87 0.57
CA ASN A 88 -8.64 -7.80 -0.44
C ASN A 88 -8.72 -7.15 -1.83
N LYS A 89 -8.85 -8.00 -2.85
CA LYS A 89 -8.93 -7.58 -4.25
C LYS A 89 -10.09 -6.62 -4.53
N THR A 90 -11.25 -6.85 -3.95
CA THR A 90 -12.44 -6.01 -4.16
C THR A 90 -12.21 -4.58 -3.70
N ASN A 91 -11.69 -4.39 -2.49
CA ASN A 91 -11.40 -3.06 -1.95
C ASN A 91 -10.26 -2.35 -2.70
N PHE A 92 -9.25 -3.12 -3.13
CA PHE A 92 -8.20 -2.59 -3.99
C PHE A 92 -8.75 -2.09 -5.34
N MET A 93 -9.58 -2.88 -6.02
CA MET A 93 -10.17 -2.50 -7.31
C MET A 93 -11.08 -1.28 -7.16
N SER A 94 -11.91 -1.22 -6.11
CA SER A 94 -12.73 -0.04 -5.81
C SER A 94 -11.87 1.22 -5.63
N PHE A 95 -10.75 1.12 -4.88
CA PHE A 95 -9.82 2.24 -4.72
C PHE A 95 -9.17 2.65 -6.04
N LYS A 96 -8.75 1.67 -6.86
CA LYS A 96 -8.15 1.90 -8.16
C LYS A 96 -9.11 2.65 -9.07
N ASP A 97 -10.37 2.22 -9.17
CA ASP A 97 -11.39 2.87 -9.98
C ASP A 97 -11.68 4.31 -9.53
N GLU A 98 -11.81 4.55 -8.21
CA GLU A 98 -11.97 5.89 -7.64
C GLU A 98 -10.79 6.82 -7.98
N SER A 99 -9.56 6.28 -7.95
CA SER A 99 -8.35 7.04 -8.26
C SER A 99 -8.27 7.43 -9.73
N LEU A 100 -8.81 6.60 -10.62
CA LEU A 100 -8.87 6.85 -12.07
C LEU A 100 -9.95 7.88 -12.43
N MET A 101 -11.08 7.88 -11.73
CA MET A 101 -12.14 8.88 -11.93
C MET A 101 -11.75 10.30 -11.49
N LYS A 102 -10.72 10.45 -10.65
CA LYS A 102 -10.21 11.75 -10.17
C LYS A 102 -9.14 12.38 -11.06
N LYS A 103 -8.67 11.71 -12.12
CA LYS A 103 -7.78 12.36 -13.10
C LYS A 103 -8.58 13.43 -13.86
N PRO A 104 -8.15 14.70 -13.90
CA PRO A 104 -8.78 15.69 -14.75
C PRO A 104 -8.75 15.18 -16.20
N LYS A 105 -9.86 15.32 -16.93
CA LYS A 105 -9.83 15.18 -18.39
C LYS A 105 -8.81 16.19 -18.90
N GLU A 106 -7.67 15.70 -19.38
CA GLU A 106 -6.64 16.53 -19.98
C GLU A 106 -7.29 17.35 -21.09
N GLY A 107 -7.40 18.65 -20.85
CA GLY A 107 -8.00 19.60 -21.77
C GLY A 107 -7.14 19.63 -23.02
N ARG A 108 -7.65 19.02 -24.09
CA ARG A 108 -7.17 19.22 -25.45
C ARG A 108 -7.46 20.68 -25.80
N ASN A 109 -6.47 21.55 -25.60
CA ASN A 109 -6.46 22.88 -26.21
C ASN A 109 -5.72 22.74 -27.54
N ASP A 110 -6.49 22.41 -28.57
CA ASP A 110 -6.19 22.83 -29.93
C ASP A 110 -6.52 24.34 -30.00
N GLU A 111 -5.50 25.18 -30.17
CA GLU A 111 -5.51 26.46 -30.92
C GLU A 111 -4.11 27.08 -30.98
#